data_AF-A0A1D6JSD6-F1
#
_entry.id   AF-A0A1D6JSD6-F1
#
_cell.length_a   1.000
_cell.length_b   1.000
_cell.length_c   1.000
_cell.angle_alpha   90.00
_cell.angle_beta   90.00
_cell.angle_gamma   90.00
#
_symmetry.space_group_name_H-M   'P 1'
#
loop_
_entity.id
_entity.type
_entity.pdbx_description
1 polymer ?
#
loop_
_entity_poly.entity_id
_entity_poly.type
_entity_poly.pdbx_seq_one_letter_code
_entity_poly.pdbx_strand_id
1 'polypeptide(L)'
;MHKSKGKFSGVLHKGFKPDKCKTSLRMAVGRIKLLRNRKEVQVRQMRREVAQLLEANQDMTARIRVEHVIREEKFMQAYDLIEVYCELIVARLSIIDSQK
;
A
#
# COMPACT_ATOMS: atom_id res chain seq x y z
N MET A 1 -51.81 30.57 -4.14
CA MET A 1 -51.38 29.15 -4.31
C MET A 1 -49.96 28.99 -3.79
N HIS A 2 -49.80 28.30 -2.65
CA HIS A 2 -48.50 27.84 -2.14
C HIS A 2 -47.89 26.79 -3.08
N LYS A 3 -46.61 26.92 -3.43
CA LYS A 3 -45.73 25.78 -3.75
C LYS A 3 -44.37 26.00 -3.11
N SER A 4 -44.18 25.31 -1.99
CA SER A 4 -42.95 25.22 -1.23
C SER A 4 -41.84 24.62 -2.10
N LYS A 5 -40.73 25.34 -2.28
CA LYS A 5 -39.53 24.83 -2.94
C LYS A 5 -38.85 23.83 -2.00
N GLY A 6 -39.11 22.54 -2.23
CA GLY A 6 -38.46 21.45 -1.51
C GLY A 6 -36.95 21.47 -1.73
N LYS A 7 -36.19 21.95 -0.74
CA LYS A 7 -34.73 21.86 -0.64
C LYS A 7 -34.30 20.49 -0.08
N PHE A 8 -34.68 19.39 -0.74
CA PHE A 8 -34.29 18.03 -0.30
C PHE A 8 -33.36 17.28 -1.28
N SER A 9 -32.80 17.94 -2.30
CA SER A 9 -31.81 17.32 -3.21
C SER A 9 -30.35 17.44 -2.76
N GLY A 10 -30.08 17.81 -1.50
CA GLY A 10 -28.73 18.14 -1.03
C GLY A 10 -27.89 17.00 -0.44
N VAL A 11 -28.42 15.79 -0.25
CA VAL A 11 -27.76 14.80 0.64
C VAL A 11 -26.89 13.75 -0.09
N LEU A 12 -27.00 13.57 -1.41
CA LEU A 12 -26.37 12.41 -2.07
C LEU A 12 -25.52 12.66 -3.32
N HIS A 13 -25.19 13.90 -3.68
CA HIS A 13 -24.18 14.12 -4.73
C HIS A 13 -22.75 14.17 -4.16
N LYS A 14 -22.31 13.07 -3.51
CA LYS A 14 -20.89 12.84 -3.22
C LYS A 14 -20.19 12.41 -4.52
N GLY A 15 -20.02 13.34 -5.46
CA GLY A 15 -19.24 13.10 -6.67
C GLY A 15 -17.76 12.81 -6.37
N PHE A 16 -17.07 12.18 -7.32
CA PHE A 16 -15.64 11.92 -7.23
C PHE A 16 -14.84 13.24 -7.07
N LYS A 17 -13.96 13.28 -6.07
CA LYS A 17 -13.13 14.43 -5.74
C LYS A 17 -11.66 14.12 -6.07
N PRO A 18 -11.15 14.52 -7.25
CA PRO A 18 -9.80 14.17 -7.70
C PRO A 18 -8.72 14.63 -6.71
N ASP A 19 -8.83 15.85 -6.16
CA ASP A 19 -7.85 16.38 -5.20
C ASP A 19 -7.72 15.55 -3.92
N LYS A 20 -8.85 15.03 -3.42
CA LYS A 20 -8.86 14.13 -2.25
C LYS A 20 -8.19 12.80 -2.59
N CYS A 21 -8.53 12.22 -3.74
CA CYS A 21 -7.92 10.98 -4.22
C CYS A 21 -6.39 11.13 -4.36
N LYS A 22 -5.93 12.19 -5.03
CA LYS A 22 -4.51 12.54 -5.20
C LYS A 22 -3.77 12.62 -3.88
N THR A 23 -4.36 13.31 -2.90
CA THR A 23 -3.76 13.48 -1.57
C THR A 23 -3.67 12.15 -0.84
N SER A 24 -4.75 11.37 -0.81
CA SER A 24 -4.78 10.04 -0.18
C SER A 24 -3.76 9.09 -0.81
N LEU A 25 -3.64 9.07 -2.14
CA LEU A 25 -2.66 8.22 -2.83
C LEU A 25 -1.22 8.61 -2.51
N ARG A 26 -0.91 9.92 -2.47
CA ARG A 26 0.44 10.38 -2.06
C ARG A 26 0.79 10.02 -0.62
N MET A 27 -0.17 10.11 0.29
CA MET A 27 0.01 9.65 1.66
C MET A 27 0.21 8.14 1.73
N ALA A 28 -0.51 7.36 0.91
CA ALA A 28 -0.33 5.92 0.82
C ALA A 28 1.08 5.55 0.35
N VAL A 29 1.59 6.20 -0.70
CA VAL A 29 2.98 6.03 -1.18
C VAL A 29 3.99 6.36 -0.08
N GLY A 30 3.84 7.50 0.61
CA GLY A 30 4.71 7.85 1.74
C GLY A 30 4.66 6.82 2.87
N ARG A 31 3.48 6.28 3.17
CA ARG A 31 3.31 5.22 4.18
C ARG A 31 3.96 3.91 3.76
N ILE A 32 3.83 3.53 2.49
CA ILE A 32 4.46 2.34 1.91
C ILE A 32 5.97 2.40 2.07
N LYS A 33 6.62 3.54 1.75
CA LYS A 33 8.06 3.73 1.94
C LYS A 33 8.50 3.47 3.38
N LEU A 34 7.75 3.99 4.36
CA LEU A 34 8.02 3.76 5.78
C LEU A 34 7.80 2.30 6.22
N LEU A 35 6.88 1.58 5.59
CA LEU A 35 6.64 0.16 5.86
C LEU A 35 7.73 -0.71 5.23
N ARG A 36 8.14 -0.42 4.00
CA ARG A 36 9.22 -1.10 3.28
C ARG A 36 10.54 -0.96 4.02
N ASN A 37 10.92 0.26 4.42
CA ASN A 37 12.15 0.50 5.19
C ASN A 37 12.21 -0.34 6.49
N ARG A 38 11.07 -0.46 7.19
CA ARG A 38 10.97 -1.30 8.40
C ARG A 38 11.12 -2.78 8.07
N LYS A 39 10.45 -3.27 7.01
CA LYS A 39 10.57 -4.65 6.55
C LYS A 39 11.99 -4.99 6.07
N GLU A 40 12.67 -4.08 5.38
CA GLU A 40 14.06 -4.29 4.93
C GLU A 40 15.00 -4.53 6.12
N VAL A 41 14.86 -3.75 7.20
CA VAL A 41 15.63 -3.96 8.43
C VAL A 41 15.32 -5.33 9.04
N GLN A 42 14.04 -5.69 9.12
CA GLN A 42 13.60 -6.99 9.64
C GLN A 42 14.15 -8.16 8.81
N VAL A 43 14.07 -8.09 7.48
CA VAL A 43 14.57 -9.13 6.57
C VAL A 43 16.09 -9.28 6.69
N ARG A 44 16.84 -8.18 6.81
CA ARG A 44 18.29 -8.24 7.07
C ARG A 44 18.61 -8.97 8.36
N GLN A 45 17.84 -8.71 9.42
CA GLN A 45 17.99 -9.42 10.70
C GLN A 45 17.64 -10.91 10.56
N MET A 46 16.54 -11.23 9.89
CA MET A 46 16.11 -12.61 9.67
C MET A 46 17.13 -13.42 8.86
N ARG A 47 17.79 -12.81 7.86
CA ARG A 47 18.87 -13.46 7.11
C ARG A 47 20.08 -13.79 7.99
N ARG A 48 20.42 -12.95 8.97
CA ARG A 48 21.47 -13.25 9.96
C ARG A 48 21.07 -14.40 10.87
N GLU A 49 19.81 -14.46 11.29
CA GLU A 49 19.28 -15.57 12.09
C GLU A 49 19.32 -16.88 11.31
N VAL A 50 19.04 -16.87 9.99
CA VAL A 50 19.26 -18.05 9.14
C VAL A 50 20.72 -18.50 9.19
N ALA A 51 21.68 -17.58 9.04
CA ALA A 51 23.11 -17.91 9.08
C ALA A 51 23.51 -18.54 10.43
N GLN A 52 23.05 -17.96 11.55
CA GLN A 52 23.29 -18.51 12.89
C GLN A 52 22.70 -19.91 13.08
N LEU A 53 21.50 -20.16 12.55
CA LEU A 53 20.87 -21.48 12.61
C LEU A 53 21.67 -22.52 11.80
N LEU A 54 22.23 -22.14 10.65
CA LEU A 54 23.08 -23.02 9.84
C LEU A 54 24.41 -23.32 10.54
N GLU A 55 25.05 -22.32 11.16
CA GLU A 55 26.26 -22.51 11.97
C GLU A 55 26.02 -23.47 13.16
N ALA A 56 24.81 -23.43 13.72
CA ALA A 56 24.38 -24.32 14.81
C ALA A 56 23.88 -25.70 14.33
N ASN A 57 24.01 -26.04 13.03
CA ASN A 57 23.49 -27.27 12.42
C ASN A 57 21.97 -27.47 12.64
N GLN A 58 21.20 -26.40 12.76
CA GLN A 58 19.74 -26.42 12.95
C GLN A 58 18.98 -26.25 11.62
N ASP A 59 19.28 -27.11 10.64
CA ASP A 59 18.81 -26.99 9.25
C ASP A 59 17.29 -26.93 9.12
N MET A 60 16.55 -27.74 9.90
CA MET A 60 15.09 -27.76 9.85
C MET A 60 14.50 -26.41 10.27
N THR A 61 15.04 -25.80 11.32
CA THR A 61 14.63 -24.47 11.79
C THR A 61 15.07 -23.38 10.80
N ALA A 62 16.26 -23.51 10.22
CA ALA A 62 16.76 -22.59 9.19
C ALA A 62 15.84 -22.58 7.97
N ARG A 63 15.36 -23.74 7.51
CA ARG A 63 14.38 -23.85 6.40
C ARG A 63 13.08 -23.11 6.69
N ILE A 64 12.51 -23.27 7.89
CA ILE A 64 11.30 -22.53 8.29
C ILE A 64 11.58 -21.03 8.31
N ARG A 65 12.75 -20.60 8.82
CA ARG A 65 13.13 -19.18 8.84
C ARG A 65 13.29 -18.61 7.42
N VAL A 66 13.82 -19.38 6.47
CA VAL A 66 13.92 -18.99 5.06
C VAL A 66 12.53 -18.76 4.46
N GLU A 67 11.56 -19.63 4.71
CA GLU A 67 10.17 -19.42 4.26
C GLU A 67 9.58 -18.10 4.80
N HIS A 68 9.95 -17.73 6.02
CA HIS A 68 9.55 -16.44 6.60
C HIS A 68 10.23 -15.27 5.89
N VAL A 69 11.53 -15.36 5.59
CA VAL A 69 12.27 -14.34 4.83
C VAL A 69 11.61 -14.12 3.46
N ILE A 70 11.34 -15.20 2.72
CA ILE A 70 10.72 -15.14 1.39
C ILE A 70 9.35 -14.46 1.46
N ARG A 71 8.55 -14.79 2.49
CA ARG A 71 7.23 -14.17 2.67
C ARG A 71 7.34 -12.66 2.89
N GLU A 72 8.27 -12.21 3.72
CA GLU A 72 8.49 -10.78 3.96
C GLU A 72 9.00 -10.05 2.71
N GLU A 73 9.86 -10.68 1.92
CA GLU A 73 10.31 -10.15 0.62
C GLU A 73 9.17 -10.03 -0.39
N LYS A 74 8.28 -11.02 -0.46
CA LYS A 74 7.07 -10.95 -1.29
C LYS A 74 6.13 -9.82 -0.85
N PHE A 75 6.02 -9.55 0.45
CA PHE A 75 5.27 -8.39 0.94
C PHE A 75 5.90 -7.05 0.50
N MET A 76 7.23 -6.94 0.51
CA MET A 76 7.89 -5.74 -0.01
C MET A 76 7.66 -5.57 -1.52
N GLN A 77 7.70 -6.66 -2.30
CA GLN A 77 7.36 -6.60 -3.73
C GLN A 77 5.90 -6.18 -3.97
N ALA A 78 4.97 -6.65 -3.13
CA ALA A 78 3.57 -6.21 -3.20
C ALA A 78 3.41 -4.72 -2.89
N TYR A 79 4.18 -4.19 -1.93
CA TYR A 79 4.23 -2.76 -1.66
C TYR A 79 4.74 -1.95 -2.86
N ASP A 80 5.80 -2.42 -3.52
CA ASP A 80 6.34 -1.77 -4.72
C ASP A 80 5.29 -1.71 -5.84
N LEU A 81 4.55 -2.81 -6.04
CA LEU A 81 3.46 -2.85 -7.00
C LEU A 81 2.34 -1.85 -6.67
N ILE A 82 1.93 -1.76 -5.40
CA ILE A 82 0.90 -0.80 -4.96
C ILE A 82 1.38 0.64 -5.15
N GLU A 83 2.65 0.94 -4.87
CA GLU A 83 3.24 2.25 -5.09
C GLU A 83 3.13 2.65 -6.57
N VAL A 84 3.55 1.78 -7.48
CA VAL A 84 3.44 2.00 -8.94
C VAL A 84 2.00 2.29 -9.35
N TYR A 85 1.01 1.54 -8.84
CA TYR A 85 -0.40 1.79 -9.17
C TYR A 85 -0.91 3.11 -8.60
N CYS A 86 -0.51 3.48 -7.38
CA CYS A 86 -0.88 4.78 -6.81
C CYS A 86 -0.35 5.93 -7.67
N GLU A 87 0.91 5.85 -8.08
CA GLU A 87 1.55 6.83 -8.96
C GLU A 87 0.88 6.89 -10.33
N LEU A 88 0.55 5.74 -10.93
CA LEU A 88 -0.19 5.66 -12.18
C LEU A 88 -1.56 6.34 -12.10
N ILE A 89 -2.32 6.09 -11.05
CA ILE A 89 -3.65 6.71 -10.85
C ILE A 89 -3.49 8.23 -10.70
N VAL A 90 -2.50 8.69 -9.92
CA VAL A 90 -2.21 10.13 -9.78
C VAL A 90 -1.84 10.76 -11.13
N ALA A 91 -1.04 10.08 -11.95
CA ALA A 91 -0.63 10.55 -13.28
C ALA A 91 -1.78 10.56 -14.30
N ARG A 92 -2.81 9.72 -14.12
CA ARG A 92 -3.98 9.62 -15.00
C ARG A 92 -5.22 10.32 -14.46
N LEU A 93 -5.09 11.04 -13.36
CA LEU A 93 -6.22 11.60 -12.63
C LEU A 93 -7.07 12.58 -13.45
N SER A 94 -6.47 13.37 -14.34
CA SER A 94 -7.21 14.29 -15.22
C SER A 94 -8.12 13.55 -16.21
N ILE A 95 -7.64 12.44 -16.77
CA ILE A 95 -8.41 11.59 -17.68
C ILE A 95 -9.54 10.89 -16.91
N ILE A 96 -9.27 10.42 -15.69
CA ILE A 96 -10.28 9.81 -14.82
C ILE A 96 -11.37 10.83 -14.47
N ASP A 97 -10.98 12.07 -14.15
CA ASP A 97 -11.92 13.13 -13.78
C ASP A 97 -12.80 13.59 -14.96
N SER A 98 -12.30 13.46 -16.20
CA SER A 98 -13.07 13.80 -17.40
C SER A 98 -14.13 12.77 -17.79
N GLN A 99 -14.21 11.62 -17.11
CA GLN A 99 -15.25 10.60 -17.34
C GLN A 99 -16.55 10.88 -16.57
N LYS A 100 -16.69 12.05 -15.96
CA LYS A 100 -17.88 12.46 -15.21
C LYS A 100 -19.09 12.74 -16.09
#